data_AF-I6YM61-F1
#
_entry.id   AF-I6YM61-F1
#
_cell.length_a   1.000
_cell.length_b   1.000
_cell.length_c   1.000
_cell.angle_alpha   90.00
_cell.angle_beta   90.00
_cell.angle_gamma   90.00
#
_symmetry.space_group_name_H-M   'P 1'
#
loop_
_entity.id
_entity.type
_entity.pdbx_description
1 polymer ?
#
loop_
_entity_poly.entity_id
_entity_poly.type
_entity_poly.pdbx_seq_one_letter_code
_entity_poly.pdbx_strand_id
1 'polypeptide(L)'
;MLGGAKVLVAFVGGFAGITGFSSLSSLEWDPSNVWRTKNKNRFYLTTCRQGRRGDDGESSKWNNSVLEVYLTFKKGVSSVEQGAELQLVGDGHYQRFTGSVPFNSITYKNSEDLHQHNGGSETWFVFTVSGETGNNWLGETGGGPESERYGSVVMCNKKLFTFDSFLKTDGRRDTQKSADLLTTKFSLDCDANKQYKGVKGCSIKIESSNQKGLKWADGFDPIVI
;
A
#
# COMPACT_ATOMS: atom_id res chain seq x y z
N MET A 1 -70.18 -25.01 38.72
CA MET A 1 -68.81 -25.56 38.81
C MET A 1 -68.52 -26.21 37.47
N LEU A 2 -67.63 -25.63 36.66
CA LEU A 2 -66.25 -26.15 36.42
C LEU A 2 -66.29 -27.60 35.95
N GLY A 3 -65.80 -28.00 34.78
CA GLY A 3 -65.04 -27.39 33.70
C GLY A 3 -65.15 -28.36 32.51
N GLY A 4 -64.91 -27.97 31.27
CA GLY A 4 -63.70 -27.31 30.80
C GLY A 4 -63.17 -28.20 29.66
N ALA A 5 -63.29 -27.68 28.45
CA ALA A 5 -63.08 -28.39 27.20
C ALA A 5 -61.61 -28.76 26.95
N LYS A 6 -61.47 -29.84 26.17
CA LYS A 6 -60.37 -30.21 25.26
C LYS A 6 -59.36 -29.10 24.96
N VAL A 7 -58.06 -29.38 25.12
CA VAL A 7 -57.03 -28.90 24.18
C VAL A 7 -55.92 -29.95 24.08
N LEU A 8 -55.84 -30.58 22.91
CA LEU A 8 -54.69 -31.34 22.42
C LEU A 8 -53.51 -30.38 22.24
N VAL A 9 -52.43 -30.58 23.00
CA VAL A 9 -51.15 -29.92 22.75
C VAL A 9 -50.42 -30.69 21.66
N ALA A 10 -50.56 -30.22 20.42
CA ALA A 10 -49.67 -30.55 19.32
C ALA A 10 -49.21 -29.23 18.69
N PHE A 11 -48.27 -28.55 19.34
CA PHE A 11 -47.53 -27.46 18.71
C PHE A 11 -46.50 -28.07 17.78
N VAL A 12 -46.83 -27.99 16.49
CA VAL A 12 -45.90 -28.02 15.36
C VAL A 12 -44.70 -27.15 15.70
N GLY A 13 -43.50 -27.74 15.63
CA GLY A 13 -42.23 -27.08 15.91
C GLY A 13 -42.11 -25.79 15.10
N GLY A 14 -41.88 -24.70 15.84
CA GLY A 14 -42.00 -23.34 15.34
C GLY A 14 -40.92 -22.96 14.34
N PHE A 15 -41.35 -22.20 13.34
CA PHE A 15 -40.59 -21.08 12.82
C PHE A 15 -40.29 -20.13 14.00
N ALA A 16 -39.05 -20.13 14.47
CA ALA A 16 -38.51 -19.06 15.29
C ALA A 16 -37.24 -18.56 14.60
N GLY A 17 -37.28 -17.28 14.23
CA GLY A 17 -36.25 -16.64 13.43
C GLY A 17 -34.88 -16.66 14.09
N ILE A 18 -33.87 -16.89 13.25
CA ILE A 18 -32.54 -16.33 13.47
C ILE A 18 -32.41 -15.17 12.50
N THR A 19 -33.01 -14.03 12.84
CA THR A 19 -32.43 -12.75 12.44
C THR A 19 -31.17 -12.58 13.28
N GLY A 20 -30.00 -12.68 12.67
CA GLY A 20 -28.78 -12.43 13.45
C GLY A 20 -27.46 -12.92 12.87
N PHE A 21 -27.23 -12.83 11.57
CA PHE A 21 -25.87 -12.69 11.03
C PHE A 21 -25.90 -11.84 9.75
N SER A 22 -26.19 -10.55 9.91
CA SER A 22 -25.68 -9.53 9.01
C SER A 22 -24.46 -8.88 9.67
N SER A 23 -23.42 -9.66 9.90
CA SER A 23 -22.09 -9.15 10.23
C SER A 23 -21.04 -9.75 9.29
N LEU A 24 -20.78 -8.97 8.24
CA LEU A 24 -19.46 -8.78 7.61
C LEU A 24 -18.97 -9.79 6.55
N SER A 25 -19.82 -10.14 5.58
CA SER A 25 -19.34 -10.57 4.25
C SER A 25 -19.29 -9.42 3.22
N SER A 26 -19.54 -8.18 3.64
CA SER A 26 -19.74 -7.06 2.71
C SER A 26 -18.45 -6.39 2.18
N LEU A 27 -17.25 -6.98 2.30
CA LEU A 27 -16.00 -6.19 2.17
C LEU A 27 -14.76 -6.85 1.52
N GLU A 28 -14.94 -7.91 0.73
CA GLU A 28 -13.86 -8.51 -0.09
C GLU A 28 -14.12 -8.50 -1.60
N TRP A 29 -15.28 -8.02 -2.06
CA TRP A 29 -15.63 -7.97 -3.49
C TRP A 29 -15.21 -6.68 -4.19
N ASP A 30 -14.71 -5.68 -3.46
CA ASP A 30 -14.24 -4.46 -4.10
C ASP A 30 -12.99 -4.76 -4.93
N PRO A 31 -12.91 -4.26 -6.19
CA PRO A 31 -11.71 -4.36 -7.00
C PRO A 31 -10.49 -3.85 -6.24
N SER A 32 -9.31 -4.40 -6.55
CA SER A 32 -8.05 -4.03 -5.87
C SER A 32 -7.64 -2.57 -6.04
N ASN A 33 -8.31 -1.82 -6.92
CA ASN A 33 -8.12 -0.39 -7.14
C ASN A 33 -9.20 0.47 -6.46
N VAL A 34 -10.06 -0.07 -5.59
CA VAL A 34 -11.13 0.70 -4.90
C VAL A 34 -10.93 0.68 -3.39
N TRP A 35 -10.93 1.87 -2.79
CA TRP A 35 -10.78 2.06 -1.35
C TRP A 35 -12.07 2.63 -0.73
N ARG A 36 -12.77 1.80 0.06
CA ARG A 36 -13.88 2.25 0.93
C ARG A 36 -13.36 2.71 2.29
N THR A 37 -13.24 4.01 2.46
CA THR A 37 -12.64 4.64 3.65
C THR A 37 -13.44 4.41 4.93
N LYS A 38 -14.77 4.29 4.83
CA LYS A 38 -15.65 3.96 5.96
C LYS A 38 -15.36 2.61 6.60
N ASN A 39 -14.79 1.68 5.83
CA ASN A 39 -14.62 0.29 6.23
C ASN A 39 -13.15 -0.07 6.45
N LYS A 40 -12.24 0.60 5.75
CA LYS A 40 -10.78 0.37 5.83
C LYS A 40 -10.10 1.73 6.01
N ASN A 41 -9.31 1.87 7.06
CA ASN A 41 -8.52 3.08 7.33
C ASN A 41 -7.26 3.18 6.46
N ARG A 42 -6.88 2.09 5.79
CA ARG A 42 -5.71 2.00 4.91
C ARG A 42 -6.09 1.29 3.62
N PHE A 43 -5.43 1.66 2.54
CA PHE A 43 -5.58 1.06 1.23
C PHE A 43 -4.31 0.30 0.85
N TYR A 44 -4.40 -1.02 0.79
CA TYR A 44 -3.27 -1.86 0.41
C TYR A 44 -2.90 -1.62 -1.05
N LEU A 45 -1.62 -1.32 -1.29
CA LEU A 45 -1.06 -1.12 -2.61
C LEU A 45 -0.36 -2.39 -3.08
N THR A 46 0.76 -2.73 -2.44
CA THR A 46 1.69 -3.77 -2.89
C THR A 46 2.48 -4.34 -1.71
N THR A 47 3.11 -5.49 -1.91
CA THR A 47 4.15 -5.98 -1.01
C THR A 47 5.47 -5.97 -1.74
N CYS A 48 6.46 -5.36 -1.11
CA CYS A 48 7.83 -5.31 -1.56
C CYS A 48 8.69 -6.26 -0.73
N ARG A 49 9.61 -6.98 -1.38
CA ARG A 49 10.47 -7.97 -0.72
C ARG A 49 11.91 -7.86 -1.19
N GLN A 50 12.83 -8.14 -0.28
CA GLN A 50 14.24 -8.35 -0.56
C GLN A 50 14.73 -9.62 0.13
N GLY A 51 15.67 -10.31 -0.50
CA GLY A 51 16.35 -11.46 0.07
C GLY A 51 17.71 -11.65 -0.57
N ARG A 52 18.37 -12.77 -0.25
CA ARG A 52 19.68 -13.14 -0.79
C ARG A 52 19.62 -13.20 -2.32
N ARG A 53 20.59 -12.59 -2.98
CA ARG A 53 20.76 -12.68 -4.43
C ARG A 53 21.67 -13.86 -4.78
N GLY A 54 21.53 -14.38 -6.00
CA GLY A 54 22.27 -15.57 -6.45
C GLY A 54 23.79 -15.38 -6.52
N ASP A 55 24.25 -14.12 -6.59
CA ASP A 55 25.64 -13.70 -6.60
C ASP A 55 26.21 -13.37 -5.21
N ASP A 56 25.39 -13.46 -4.14
CA ASP A 56 25.84 -13.23 -2.77
C ASP A 56 26.67 -14.42 -2.24
N GLY A 57 27.98 -14.18 -2.09
CA GLY A 57 28.90 -15.11 -1.46
C GLY A 57 28.65 -15.30 0.05
N GLU A 58 29.35 -16.27 0.65
CA GLU A 58 29.22 -16.60 2.08
C GLU A 58 29.67 -15.48 3.03
N SER A 59 30.43 -14.50 2.56
CA SER A 59 30.82 -13.31 3.33
C SER A 59 29.96 -12.08 3.04
N SER A 60 29.04 -12.15 2.09
CA SER A 60 28.20 -11.01 1.71
C SER A 60 27.19 -10.68 2.80
N LYS A 61 27.04 -9.37 3.07
CA LYS A 61 25.98 -8.85 3.93
C LYS A 61 24.74 -8.58 3.09
N TRP A 62 23.57 -8.97 3.58
CA TRP A 62 22.30 -8.75 2.87
C TRP A 62 21.12 -8.66 3.83
N ASN A 63 20.00 -8.12 3.34
CA ASN A 63 18.78 -7.93 4.10
C ASN A 63 17.70 -8.88 3.57
N ASN A 64 17.08 -9.64 4.47
CA ASN A 64 15.80 -10.29 4.24
C ASN A 64 14.71 -9.35 4.73
N SER A 65 13.84 -8.88 3.85
CA SER A 65 12.82 -7.92 4.24
C SER A 65 11.52 -8.12 3.48
N VAL A 66 10.42 -7.82 4.18
CA VAL A 66 9.07 -7.76 3.62
C VAL A 66 8.44 -6.47 4.10
N LEU A 67 7.94 -5.68 3.16
CA LEU A 67 7.29 -4.41 3.42
C LEU A 67 5.99 -4.34 2.63
N GLU A 68 4.87 -4.34 3.33
CA GLU A 68 3.55 -4.10 2.77
C GLU A 68 3.28 -2.60 2.76
N VAL A 69 2.98 -2.07 1.58
CA VAL A 69 2.82 -0.64 1.35
C VAL A 69 1.34 -0.32 1.27
N TYR A 70 0.93 0.71 2.00
CA TYR A 70 -0.44 1.18 2.07
C TYR A 70 -0.51 2.69 1.83
N LEU A 71 -1.62 3.15 1.27
CA LEU A 71 -2.04 4.55 1.38
C LEU A 71 -2.92 4.74 2.61
N THR A 72 -2.75 5.85 3.29
CA THR A 72 -3.61 6.29 4.41
C THR A 72 -3.80 7.79 4.35
N PHE A 73 -4.87 8.30 4.95
CA PHE A 73 -4.99 9.72 5.23
C PHE A 73 -3.85 10.17 6.13
N LYS A 74 -3.32 11.36 5.84
CA LYS A 74 -2.33 12.01 6.70
C LYS A 74 -2.95 12.36 8.04
N LYS A 75 -2.13 12.41 9.09
CA LYS A 75 -2.59 12.72 10.46
C LYS A 75 -3.38 14.03 10.48
N GLY A 76 -4.60 13.99 11.01
CA GLY A 76 -5.50 15.15 11.11
C GLY A 76 -6.50 15.28 9.95
N VAL A 77 -6.39 14.46 8.90
CA VAL A 77 -7.36 14.37 7.81
C VAL A 77 -8.32 13.20 8.10
N SER A 78 -9.63 13.45 8.07
CA SER A 78 -10.66 12.45 8.46
C SER A 78 -11.81 12.31 7.46
N SER A 79 -11.86 13.14 6.41
CA SER A 79 -12.94 13.17 5.42
C SER A 79 -12.41 12.90 4.00
N VAL A 80 -13.26 12.27 3.18
CA VAL A 80 -13.07 12.14 1.74
C VAL A 80 -13.53 13.44 1.07
N GLU A 81 -12.60 14.36 0.88
CA GLU A 81 -12.86 15.69 0.30
C GLU A 81 -11.76 16.11 -0.69
N GLN A 82 -12.06 17.12 -1.50
CA GLN A 82 -11.11 17.65 -2.48
C GLN A 82 -9.82 18.09 -1.79
N GLY A 83 -8.68 17.61 -2.28
CA GLY A 83 -7.37 18.01 -1.77
C GLY A 83 -6.95 17.32 -0.46
N ALA A 84 -7.76 16.41 0.09
CA ALA A 84 -7.39 15.65 1.28
C ALA A 84 -6.04 14.95 1.09
N GLU A 85 -5.07 15.21 1.97
CA GLU A 85 -3.72 14.68 1.86
C GLU A 85 -3.65 13.21 2.31
N LEU A 86 -2.96 12.41 1.51
CA LEU A 86 -2.62 11.02 1.80
C LEU A 86 -1.11 10.87 1.98
N GLN A 87 -0.72 9.77 2.61
CA GLN A 87 0.68 9.37 2.77
C GLN A 87 0.83 7.87 2.56
N LEU A 88 2.02 7.46 2.13
CA LEU A 88 2.42 6.06 2.09
C LEU A 88 2.95 5.62 3.45
N VAL A 89 2.46 4.48 3.92
CA VAL A 89 2.97 3.81 5.13
C VAL A 89 3.33 2.36 4.82
N GLY A 90 4.29 1.84 5.57
CA GLY A 90 4.78 0.48 5.45
C GLY A 90 4.51 -0.35 6.71
N ASP A 91 3.92 -1.53 6.57
CA ASP A 91 3.91 -2.55 7.63
C ASP A 91 4.84 -3.68 7.21
N GLY A 92 5.73 -4.14 8.09
CA GLY A 92 6.72 -5.09 7.64
C GLY A 92 7.69 -5.59 8.68
N HIS A 93 8.66 -6.35 8.19
CA HIS A 93 9.76 -6.83 8.98
C HIS A 93 11.04 -6.92 8.16
N TYR A 94 12.16 -6.90 8.87
CA TYR A 94 13.47 -7.10 8.28
C TYR A 94 14.40 -7.84 9.22
N GLN A 95 15.36 -8.55 8.64
CA GLN A 95 16.45 -9.23 9.31
C GLN A 95 17.68 -9.15 8.41
N ARG A 96 18.84 -8.98 9.03
CA ARG A 96 20.09 -8.83 8.30
C ARG A 96 20.98 -10.05 8.51
N PHE A 97 21.73 -10.38 7.47
CA PHE A 97 22.52 -11.60 7.36
C PHE A 97 23.95 -11.30 6.92
N THR A 98 24.87 -12.17 7.32
CA THR A 98 26.18 -12.35 6.70
C THR A 98 26.26 -13.79 6.23
N GLY A 99 26.38 -14.03 4.92
CA GLY A 99 26.22 -15.38 4.35
C GLY A 99 24.85 -15.97 4.69
N SER A 100 24.80 -17.15 5.28
CA SER A 100 23.55 -17.75 5.78
C SER A 100 23.23 -17.42 7.24
N VAL A 101 24.08 -16.65 7.94
CA VAL A 101 23.95 -16.43 9.39
C VAL A 101 23.28 -15.08 9.66
N PRO A 102 22.15 -15.06 10.40
CA PRO A 102 21.55 -13.80 10.83
C PRO A 102 22.43 -13.13 11.89
N PHE A 103 22.63 -11.81 11.79
CA PHE A 103 23.38 -11.07 12.80
C PHE A 103 22.50 -10.27 13.76
N ASN A 104 21.20 -10.17 13.47
CA ASN A 104 20.20 -9.62 14.38
C ASN A 104 18.92 -10.46 14.40
N SER A 105 18.12 -10.28 15.44
CA SER A 105 16.75 -10.78 15.48
C SER A 105 15.87 -10.05 14.45
N ILE A 106 14.85 -10.74 13.96
CA ILE A 106 13.83 -10.14 13.09
C ILE A 106 13.22 -8.94 13.82
N THR A 107 13.18 -7.79 13.15
CA THR A 107 12.53 -6.58 13.66
C THR A 107 11.21 -6.38 12.93
N TYR A 108 10.12 -6.20 13.68
CA TYR A 108 8.79 -5.92 13.15
C TYR A 108 8.45 -4.44 13.33
N LYS A 109 7.85 -3.84 12.30
CA LYS A 109 7.38 -2.47 12.28
C LYS A 109 5.93 -2.44 11.83
N ASN A 110 5.09 -1.93 12.72
CA ASN A 110 3.70 -1.66 12.43
C ASN A 110 3.60 -0.14 12.19
N SER A 111 3.45 0.27 10.95
CA SER A 111 3.33 1.65 10.47
C SER A 111 4.62 2.46 10.44
N GLU A 112 5.52 2.13 9.51
CA GLU A 112 6.64 2.98 9.08
C GLU A 112 6.14 4.10 8.17
N ASP A 113 6.52 5.35 8.43
CA ASP A 113 6.24 6.47 7.53
C ASP A 113 7.25 6.46 6.37
N LEU A 114 6.77 6.18 5.15
CA LEU A 114 7.65 6.10 3.98
C LEU A 114 8.07 7.48 3.45
N HIS A 115 7.51 8.56 3.99
CA HIS A 115 7.88 9.94 3.67
C HIS A 115 8.89 10.52 4.67
N GLN A 116 9.38 9.71 5.63
CA GLN A 116 10.27 10.20 6.68
C GLN A 116 11.62 10.70 6.13
N HIS A 117 12.17 11.73 6.77
CA HIS A 117 13.53 12.21 6.53
C HIS A 117 14.57 11.25 7.09
N ASN A 118 15.79 11.23 6.53
CA ASN A 118 16.89 10.44 7.08
C ASN A 118 17.72 11.14 8.17
N GLY A 119 17.23 12.27 8.70
CA GLY A 119 17.96 13.10 9.67
C GLY A 119 18.72 14.26 9.04
N GLY A 120 18.74 14.34 7.70
CA GLY A 120 19.15 15.50 6.91
C GLY A 120 18.03 16.00 5.98
N SER A 121 18.41 16.60 4.85
CA SER A 121 17.49 17.01 3.78
C SER A 121 17.11 15.88 2.81
N GLU A 122 17.63 14.67 3.04
CA GLU A 122 17.45 13.52 2.16
C GLU A 122 16.29 12.64 2.64
N THR A 123 15.61 12.00 1.68
CA THR A 123 14.50 11.09 1.96
C THR A 123 15.04 9.77 2.48
N TRP A 124 14.36 9.11 3.42
CA TRP A 124 14.73 7.75 3.79
C TRP A 124 14.41 6.73 2.70
N PHE A 125 13.30 6.91 1.97
CA PHE A 125 12.84 5.98 0.94
C PHE A 125 12.73 6.64 -0.43
N VAL A 126 13.31 5.97 -1.43
CA VAL A 126 13.22 6.32 -2.84
C VAL A 126 12.41 5.25 -3.56
N PHE A 127 11.45 5.69 -4.35
CA PHE A 127 10.70 4.82 -5.22
C PHE A 127 11.30 4.82 -6.61
N THR A 128 11.57 3.64 -7.19
CA THR A 128 12.22 3.54 -8.51
C THR A 128 11.46 2.61 -9.44
N VAL A 129 11.42 2.98 -10.73
CA VAL A 129 10.79 2.23 -11.82
C VAL A 129 11.82 1.92 -12.89
N SER A 130 11.91 0.66 -13.30
CA SER A 130 12.70 0.24 -14.47
C SER A 130 12.02 0.71 -15.76
N GLY A 131 12.74 1.42 -16.60
CA GLY A 131 12.26 1.87 -17.90
C GLY A 131 12.03 0.74 -18.90
N GLU A 132 12.68 -0.40 -18.72
CA GLU A 132 12.57 -1.57 -19.61
C GLU A 132 11.43 -2.49 -19.21
N THR A 133 11.38 -2.85 -17.92
CA THR A 133 10.44 -3.85 -17.43
C THR A 133 9.19 -3.24 -16.82
N GLY A 134 9.23 -1.96 -16.42
CA GLY A 134 8.21 -1.33 -15.59
C GLY A 134 8.13 -1.90 -14.18
N ASN A 135 9.11 -2.71 -13.76
CA ASN A 135 9.17 -3.21 -12.39
C ASN A 135 9.52 -2.09 -11.43
N ASN A 136 8.93 -2.17 -10.25
CA ASN A 136 8.99 -1.13 -9.24
C ASN A 136 9.70 -1.65 -7.99
N TRP A 137 10.49 -0.81 -7.34
CA TRP A 137 11.08 -1.12 -6.05
C TRP A 137 11.14 0.10 -5.15
N LEU A 138 11.12 -0.18 -3.85
CA LEU A 138 11.49 0.78 -2.82
C LEU A 138 12.95 0.55 -2.45
N GLY A 139 13.70 1.61 -2.26
CA GLY A 139 15.06 1.55 -1.76
C GLY A 139 15.23 2.53 -0.63
N GLU A 140 15.90 2.09 0.44
CA GLU A 140 16.39 3.03 1.44
C GLU A 140 17.63 3.77 0.92
N THR A 141 17.71 5.07 1.20
CA THR A 141 18.95 5.82 0.96
C THR A 141 19.94 5.43 2.06
N GLY A 142 20.90 4.57 1.72
CA GLY A 142 21.91 4.09 2.65
C GLY A 142 23.20 3.71 1.94
N GLY A 143 24.29 3.65 2.69
CA GLY A 143 25.59 3.16 2.23
C GLY A 143 25.69 1.64 2.20
N GLY A 144 24.57 0.92 2.02
CA GLY A 144 24.52 -0.53 1.97
C GLY A 144 23.83 -1.22 3.16
N PRO A 145 23.82 -2.57 3.17
CA PRO A 145 23.01 -3.43 4.06
C PRO A 145 23.19 -3.18 5.56
N GLU A 146 24.32 -2.61 5.99
CA GLU A 146 24.58 -2.28 7.38
C GLU A 146 23.83 -1.03 7.85
N SER A 147 23.63 -0.08 6.94
CA SER A 147 22.95 1.18 7.18
C SER A 147 21.44 1.10 6.89
N GLU A 148 21.03 0.15 6.06
CA GLU A 148 19.65 -0.03 5.58
C GLU A 148 18.88 -1.01 6.47
N ARG A 149 17.61 -0.74 6.77
CA ARG A 149 16.73 -1.67 7.51
C ARG A 149 16.14 -2.70 6.55
N TYR A 150 15.42 -2.25 5.54
CA TYR A 150 14.77 -3.06 4.52
C TYR A 150 15.71 -3.35 3.35
N GLY A 151 16.59 -2.41 3.00
CA GLY A 151 17.57 -2.53 1.92
C GLY A 151 17.36 -1.52 0.78
N SER A 152 18.36 -1.41 -0.08
CA SER A 152 18.41 -0.49 -1.23
C SER A 152 17.56 -0.93 -2.42
N VAL A 153 17.14 -2.19 -2.51
CA VAL A 153 16.31 -2.71 -3.60
C VAL A 153 15.31 -3.74 -3.08
N VAL A 154 14.19 -3.23 -2.58
CA VAL A 154 13.05 -4.00 -2.10
C VAL A 154 12.01 -4.07 -3.22
N MET A 155 12.03 -5.18 -3.97
CA MET A 155 11.24 -5.37 -5.19
C MET A 155 9.75 -5.50 -4.89
N CYS A 156 8.92 -4.68 -5.51
CA CYS A 156 7.47 -4.68 -5.32
C CYS A 156 6.77 -5.64 -6.29
N ASN A 157 5.79 -6.39 -5.79
CA ASN A 157 5.07 -7.40 -6.56
C ASN A 157 4.11 -6.83 -7.61
N LYS A 158 3.78 -5.53 -7.54
CA LYS A 158 2.88 -4.86 -8.47
C LYS A 158 3.56 -3.64 -9.09
N LYS A 159 3.27 -3.43 -10.38
CA LYS A 159 3.63 -2.22 -11.13
C LYS A 159 2.57 -1.16 -10.91
N LEU A 160 2.64 -0.45 -9.79
CA LEU A 160 1.62 0.53 -9.42
C LEU A 160 1.90 1.94 -9.94
N PHE A 161 3.15 2.23 -10.22
CA PHE A 161 3.61 3.56 -10.60
C PHE A 161 4.44 3.47 -11.88
N THR A 162 4.49 4.58 -12.62
CA THR A 162 5.34 4.75 -13.80
C THR A 162 5.69 6.24 -13.95
N PHE A 163 6.54 6.55 -14.93
CA PHE A 163 6.83 7.92 -15.32
C PHE A 163 6.23 8.23 -16.70
N ASP A 164 5.81 9.48 -16.91
CA ASP A 164 5.26 9.95 -18.20
C ASP A 164 6.18 9.67 -19.39
N SER A 165 7.49 9.71 -19.17
CA SER A 165 8.48 9.39 -20.18
C SER A 165 9.74 8.87 -19.54
N PHE A 166 10.37 7.89 -20.17
CA PHE A 166 11.74 7.47 -19.88
C PHE A 166 12.75 8.06 -20.87
N LEU A 167 12.34 8.93 -21.80
CA LEU A 167 13.27 9.59 -22.70
C LEU A 167 14.01 10.73 -21.98
N LYS A 168 15.30 10.83 -22.25
CA LYS A 168 16.19 11.93 -21.88
C LYS A 168 16.12 13.02 -22.94
N THR A 169 16.59 14.21 -22.59
CA THR A 169 16.63 15.38 -23.49
C THR A 169 17.47 15.13 -24.75
N ASP A 170 18.44 14.22 -24.68
CA ASP A 170 19.29 13.81 -25.81
C ASP A 170 18.70 12.66 -26.65
N GLY A 171 17.44 12.28 -26.40
CA GLY A 171 16.73 11.22 -27.13
C GLY A 171 17.05 9.79 -26.66
N ARG A 172 18.00 9.60 -25.73
CA ARG A 172 18.28 8.28 -25.16
C ARG A 172 17.22 7.89 -24.14
N ARG A 173 17.00 6.58 -23.95
CA ARG A 173 16.10 6.07 -22.91
C ARG A 173 16.84 5.89 -21.59
N ASP A 174 16.27 6.36 -20.50
CA ASP A 174 16.70 6.04 -19.15
C ASP A 174 16.32 4.60 -18.81
N THR A 175 17.27 3.86 -18.27
CA THR A 175 17.06 2.46 -17.86
C THR A 175 16.22 2.38 -16.59
N GLN A 176 16.21 3.45 -15.78
CA GLN A 176 15.38 3.60 -14.60
C GLN A 176 15.12 5.07 -14.28
N LYS A 177 14.05 5.34 -13.54
CA LYS A 177 13.76 6.65 -12.95
C LYS A 177 13.29 6.50 -11.52
N SER A 178 13.68 7.45 -10.69
CA SER A 178 13.42 7.44 -9.25
C SER A 178 12.65 8.68 -8.83
N ALA A 179 11.85 8.57 -7.77
CA ALA A 179 11.18 9.67 -7.11
C ALA A 179 11.38 9.59 -5.60
N ASP A 180 11.71 10.73 -4.98
CA ASP A 180 11.91 10.82 -3.54
C ASP A 180 10.55 10.89 -2.86
N LEU A 181 10.25 9.95 -1.97
CA LEU A 181 8.93 9.90 -1.33
C LEU A 181 8.69 11.10 -0.41
N LEU A 182 9.75 11.64 0.22
CA LEU A 182 9.66 12.88 1.01
C LEU A 182 9.06 14.06 0.23
N THR A 183 9.33 14.15 -1.08
CA THR A 183 8.84 15.26 -1.93
C THR A 183 7.67 14.88 -2.81
N THR A 184 7.21 13.63 -2.72
CA THR A 184 6.04 13.11 -3.42
C THR A 184 4.81 13.29 -2.53
N LYS A 185 3.78 13.95 -3.07
CA LYS A 185 2.51 14.21 -2.41
C LYS A 185 1.40 13.41 -3.07
N PHE A 186 0.54 12.84 -2.24
CA PHE A 186 -0.69 12.17 -2.65
C PHE A 186 -1.88 12.96 -2.14
N SER A 187 -2.85 13.25 -3.00
CA SER A 187 -4.05 13.98 -2.60
C SER A 187 -5.29 13.50 -3.35
N LEU A 188 -6.46 13.70 -2.77
CA LEU A 188 -7.71 13.34 -3.41
C LEU A 188 -8.13 14.39 -4.44
N ASP A 189 -8.51 13.93 -5.62
CA ASP A 189 -9.21 14.71 -6.64
C ASP A 189 -10.65 14.18 -6.79
N CYS A 190 -11.57 14.93 -6.20
CA CYS A 190 -12.98 14.61 -6.01
C CYS A 190 -13.87 15.46 -6.94
N ASP A 191 -13.59 15.45 -8.24
CA ASP A 191 -14.46 16.07 -9.26
C ASP A 191 -15.93 15.67 -8.99
N ALA A 192 -16.81 16.66 -8.90
CA ALA A 192 -18.22 16.47 -8.58
C ALA A 192 -18.93 15.48 -9.52
N ASN A 193 -18.41 15.31 -10.74
CA ASN A 193 -18.95 14.39 -11.74
C ASN A 193 -18.38 12.96 -11.67
N LYS A 194 -17.29 12.73 -10.91
CA LYS A 194 -16.72 11.38 -10.75
C LYS A 194 -17.58 10.57 -9.79
N GLN A 195 -18.34 9.65 -10.36
CA GLN A 195 -19.10 8.64 -9.62
C GLN A 195 -18.55 7.25 -9.89
N TYR A 196 -18.41 6.45 -8.83
CA TYR A 196 -18.15 5.03 -8.93
C TYR A 196 -19.41 4.27 -8.52
N LYS A 197 -20.08 3.62 -9.48
CA LYS A 197 -21.30 2.82 -9.23
C LYS A 197 -22.36 3.57 -8.39
N GLY A 198 -22.58 4.85 -8.68
CA GLY A 198 -23.60 5.69 -8.02
C GLY A 198 -23.20 6.28 -6.66
N VAL A 199 -21.96 6.11 -6.22
CA VAL A 199 -21.39 6.85 -5.07
C VAL A 199 -20.29 7.80 -5.54
N LYS A 200 -20.12 8.92 -4.81
CA LYS A 200 -19.05 9.89 -5.06
C LYS A 200 -17.70 9.18 -4.95
N GLY A 201 -16.89 9.27 -6.00
CA GLY A 201 -15.55 8.70 -6.04
C GLY A 201 -14.49 9.76 -6.30
N CYS A 202 -13.38 9.68 -5.58
CA CYS A 202 -12.22 10.55 -5.77
C CYS A 202 -11.07 9.73 -6.35
N SER A 203 -10.41 10.25 -7.38
CA SER A 203 -9.12 9.71 -7.83
C SER A 203 -8.01 10.18 -6.91
N ILE A 204 -6.87 9.49 -6.91
CA ILE A 204 -5.69 9.92 -6.16
C ILE A 204 -4.71 10.60 -7.11
N LYS A 205 -4.42 11.87 -6.89
CA LYS A 205 -3.42 12.63 -7.62
C LYS A 205 -2.04 12.43 -6.99
N ILE A 206 -1.01 12.34 -7.84
CA ILE A 206 0.40 12.31 -7.44
C ILE A 206 1.04 13.61 -7.91
N GLU A 207 1.72 14.31 -7.01
CA GLU A 207 2.50 15.50 -7.32
C GLU A 207 3.91 15.35 -6.74
N SER A 208 4.95 15.50 -7.55
CA SER A 208 6.33 15.55 -7.07
C SER A 208 6.98 16.86 -7.49
N SER A 209 7.55 17.58 -6.53
CA SER A 209 8.21 18.88 -6.78
C SER A 209 9.51 18.71 -7.56
N ASN A 210 10.21 17.59 -7.36
CA ASN A 210 11.57 17.38 -7.85
C ASN A 210 11.63 16.38 -9.02
N GLN A 211 10.66 15.46 -9.13
CA GLN A 211 10.61 14.45 -10.18
C GLN A 211 9.30 14.52 -10.97
N LYS A 212 9.30 15.34 -12.02
CA LYS A 212 8.13 15.52 -12.88
C LYS A 212 7.72 14.21 -13.56
N GLY A 213 6.43 13.94 -13.53
CA GLY A 213 5.79 12.88 -14.31
C GLY A 213 5.66 11.52 -13.64
N LEU A 214 5.93 11.38 -12.33
CA LEU A 214 5.51 10.20 -11.59
C LEU A 214 3.97 10.14 -11.59
N LYS A 215 3.42 9.01 -12.00
CA LYS A 215 1.98 8.76 -12.07
C LYS A 215 1.65 7.31 -11.71
N TRP A 216 0.37 7.01 -11.56
CA TRP A 216 -0.09 5.62 -11.51
C TRP A 216 0.23 4.91 -12.83
N ALA A 217 0.57 3.63 -12.74
CA ALA A 217 0.82 2.80 -13.90
C ALA A 217 -0.47 2.57 -14.71
N ASP A 218 -0.31 2.40 -16.03
CA ASP A 218 -1.44 2.16 -16.90
C ASP A 218 -2.20 0.89 -16.46
N GLY A 219 -3.53 1.01 -16.33
CA GLY A 219 -4.39 -0.07 -15.83
C GLY A 219 -4.55 -0.14 -14.31
N PHE A 220 -3.87 0.72 -13.54
CA PHE A 220 -4.12 0.91 -12.12
C PHE A 220 -4.60 2.34 -11.85
N ASP A 221 -5.91 2.50 -11.61
CA ASP A 221 -6.52 3.79 -11.28
C ASP A 221 -7.21 3.69 -9.92
N PRO A 222 -6.54 4.09 -8.82
CA PRO A 222 -7.09 3.96 -7.49
C PRO A 222 -8.20 4.98 -7.24
N ILE A 223 -9.37 4.48 -6.83
CA ILE A 223 -10.57 5.26 -6.53
C ILE A 223 -10.88 5.17 -5.05
N VAL A 224 -11.14 6.30 -4.41
CA VAL A 224 -11.50 6.42 -2.99
C VAL A 224 -12.98 6.79 -2.87
N ILE A 225 -13.72 6.04 -2.05
CA ILE A 225 -15.16 6.18 -1.81
C ILE A 225 -15.52 6.09 -0.32
#